data_AF-A0A521B6E4-F1
#
_entry.id   AF-A0A521B6E4-F1
#
_cell.length_a   1.000
_cell.length_b   1.000
_cell.length_c   1.000
_cell.angle_alpha   90.00
_cell.angle_beta   90.00
_cell.angle_gamma   90.00
#
_symmetry.space_group_name_H-M   'P 1'
#
loop_
_entity.id
_entity.type
_entity.pdbx_description
1 polymer ?
#
loop_
_entity_poly.entity_id
_entity_poly.type
_entity_poly.pdbx_seq_one_letter_code
_entity_poly.pdbx_strand_id
1 'polypeptide(L)'
;MGSGVLPWHIGRGRIMLQELHRIFLGDQSLGFMAEVLFRTCIIYFYTLALMRWIGGRSVAQLSIVEFLLVIAIGSAVGDSLFYPDVPLLPAMAAIFLVVVFNKLVDQLILRSDRLTRILEGAPQIVVTDGEMHDQKLKKQGISRSELFMKLRDKGVTDISDVRFAVLEPNGVLSVLTHTRKEQAAGLGLFHPPAIPHAELPEDVRKSLDL
;
A
#
# COMPACT_ATOMS: atom_id res chain seq x y z
N MET A 1 9.00 -25.21 61.48
CA MET A 1 7.89 -24.25 61.59
C MET A 1 8.48 -22.87 61.79
N GLY A 2 8.21 -21.95 60.87
CA GLY A 2 8.79 -20.60 60.86
C GLY A 2 8.45 -19.93 59.55
N SER A 3 7.17 -19.66 59.34
CA SER A 3 6.63 -18.98 58.15
C SER A 3 7.15 -17.54 58.09
N GLY A 4 8.11 -17.29 57.21
CA GLY A 4 8.50 -15.94 56.80
C GLY A 4 7.43 -15.35 55.89
N VAL A 5 6.43 -14.71 56.51
CA VAL A 5 5.39 -13.95 55.82
C VAL A 5 6.05 -12.70 55.23
N LEU A 6 6.17 -12.67 53.91
CA LEU A 6 6.58 -11.48 53.16
C LEU A 6 5.46 -10.42 53.24
N PRO A 7 5.75 -9.17 53.65
CA PRO A 7 4.75 -8.12 53.71
C PRO A 7 4.60 -7.49 52.33
N TRP A 8 3.65 -8.00 51.56
CA TRP A 8 3.09 -7.27 50.41
C TRP A 8 1.93 -6.39 50.89
N HIS A 9 1.88 -5.16 50.37
CA HIS A 9 0.75 -4.22 50.36
C HIS A 9 0.65 -3.16 51.45
N ILE A 10 1.42 -2.06 51.36
CA ILE A 10 0.90 -0.68 51.58
C ILE A 10 1.74 0.29 50.71
N GLY A 11 1.39 0.49 49.43
CA GLY A 11 2.13 1.43 48.58
C GLY A 11 1.76 1.49 47.09
N ARG A 12 0.99 0.52 46.57
CA ARG A 12 0.68 0.44 45.13
C ARG A 12 0.05 1.70 44.55
N GLY A 13 -0.86 2.37 45.25
CA GLY A 13 -1.56 3.56 44.70
C GLY A 13 -0.64 4.77 44.49
N ARG A 14 0.27 5.04 45.44
CA ARG A 14 1.18 6.18 45.38
C ARG A 14 2.34 5.95 44.41
N ILE A 15 2.83 4.70 44.33
CA ILE A 15 3.81 4.28 43.32
C ILE A 15 3.17 4.35 41.93
N MET A 16 1.93 3.86 41.76
CA MET A 16 1.22 3.91 40.49
C MET A 16 0.94 5.34 40.03
N LEU A 17 0.58 6.27 40.93
CA LEU A 17 0.38 7.68 40.59
C LEU A 17 1.69 8.39 40.21
N GLN A 18 2.81 8.05 40.86
CA GLN A 18 4.13 8.58 40.52
C GLN A 18 4.65 8.02 39.19
N GLU A 19 4.48 6.71 38.96
CA GLU A 19 4.76 6.09 37.67
C GLU A 19 3.85 6.67 36.57
N LEU A 20 2.59 6.96 36.87
CA LEU A 20 1.66 7.57 35.92
C LEU A 20 2.09 9.00 35.56
N HIS A 21 2.48 9.81 36.54
CA HIS A 21 3.03 11.15 36.30
C HIS A 21 4.32 11.07 35.46
N ARG A 22 5.22 10.15 35.79
CA ARG A 22 6.47 9.92 35.05
C ARG A 22 6.22 9.43 33.62
N ILE A 23 5.19 8.64 33.39
CA ILE A 23 4.80 8.14 32.06
C ILE A 23 4.14 9.25 31.22
N PHE A 24 3.25 10.06 31.81
CA PHE A 24 2.47 11.05 31.07
C PHE A 24 3.14 12.42 30.91
N LEU A 25 3.76 12.92 31.98
CA LEU A 25 4.40 14.24 31.99
C LEU A 25 5.92 14.13 31.92
N GLY A 26 6.48 13.03 32.42
CA GLY A 26 7.93 12.88 32.56
C GLY A 26 8.53 14.03 33.37
N ASP A 27 9.83 14.23 33.23
CA ASP A 27 10.55 15.39 33.78
C ASP A 27 10.76 16.50 32.72
N GLN A 28 9.99 16.47 31.63
CA GLN A 28 10.24 17.33 30.48
C GLN A 28 9.68 18.74 30.69
N SER A 29 10.42 19.74 30.22
CA SER A 29 10.02 21.14 30.35
C SER A 29 8.77 21.46 29.49
N LEU A 30 7.92 22.37 29.97
CA LEU A 30 6.78 22.87 29.19
C LEU A 30 7.21 23.50 27.86
N GLY A 31 8.41 24.10 27.83
CA GLY A 31 9.00 24.67 26.61
C GLY A 31 9.26 23.60 25.55
N PHE A 32 9.81 22.45 25.95
CA PHE A 32 10.01 21.31 25.05
C PHE A 32 8.68 20.79 24.51
N MET A 33 7.65 20.63 25.35
CA MET A 33 6.32 20.21 24.88
C MET A 33 5.72 21.18 23.85
N ALA A 34 5.88 22.49 24.08
CA ALA A 34 5.42 23.52 23.13
C ALA A 34 6.22 23.47 21.81
N GLU A 35 7.53 23.24 21.88
CA GLU A 35 8.38 23.06 20.70
C GLU A 35 7.96 21.84 19.88
N VAL A 36 7.75 20.69 20.53
CA VAL A 36 7.27 19.46 19.86
C VAL A 36 5.93 19.74 19.17
N LEU A 37 4.98 20.36 19.87
CA LEU A 37 3.67 20.69 19.32
C LEU A 37 3.79 21.60 18.09
N PHE A 38 4.66 22.61 18.14
CA PHE A 38 4.92 23.50 17.02
C PHE A 38 5.55 22.77 15.82
N ARG A 39 6.59 21.95 16.05
CA ARG A 39 7.24 21.13 15.02
C ARG A 39 6.25 20.15 14.38
N THR A 40 5.40 19.52 15.18
CA THR A 40 4.33 18.62 14.70
C THR A 40 3.32 19.36 13.84
N CYS A 41 2.86 20.56 14.24
CA CYS A 41 1.97 21.37 13.41
C CYS A 41 2.60 21.69 12.05
N ILE A 42 3.86 22.10 12.01
CA ILE A 42 4.57 22.40 10.75
C ILE A 42 4.62 21.17 9.86
N ILE A 43 5.11 20.03 10.37
CA ILE A 43 5.20 18.78 9.59
C ILE A 43 3.83 18.32 9.11
N TYR A 44 2.79 18.44 9.94
CA TYR A 44 1.43 18.05 9.58
C TYR A 44 0.91 18.86 8.38
N PHE A 45 0.93 20.20 8.47
CA PHE A 45 0.47 21.04 7.36
C PHE A 45 1.34 20.90 6.11
N TYR A 46 2.65 20.73 6.30
CA TYR A 46 3.59 20.48 5.21
C TYR A 46 3.30 19.17 4.46
N THR A 47 3.17 18.06 5.19
CA THR A 47 2.85 16.75 4.61
C THR A 47 1.46 16.73 3.99
N LEU A 48 0.48 17.40 4.60
CA LEU A 48 -0.86 17.56 4.01
C LEU A 48 -0.81 18.31 2.68
N ALA A 49 -0.03 19.39 2.59
CA ALA A 49 0.16 20.13 1.34
C ALA A 49 0.83 19.27 0.26
N LEU A 50 1.84 18.47 0.63
CA LEU A 50 2.48 17.53 -0.30
C LEU A 50 1.53 16.43 -0.76
N MET A 51 0.73 15.85 0.14
CA MET A 51 -0.30 14.85 -0.23
C MET A 51 -1.32 15.44 -1.20
N ARG A 52 -1.74 16.69 -0.97
CA ARG A 52 -2.65 17.40 -1.88
C ARG A 52 -2.04 17.59 -3.28
N TRP A 53 -0.71 17.75 -3.37
CA TRP A 53 0.03 17.87 -4.62
C TRP A 53 0.26 16.54 -5.35
N ILE A 54 0.36 15.43 -4.62
CA ILE A 54 0.47 14.08 -5.19
C ILE A 54 -0.86 13.66 -5.86
N GLY A 55 -2.01 14.07 -5.31
CA GLY A 55 -3.32 13.72 -5.86
C GLY A 55 -3.84 12.37 -5.34
N GLY A 56 -5.10 12.03 -5.69
CA GLY A 56 -5.91 10.98 -5.08
C GLY A 56 -5.51 9.52 -5.36
N ARG A 57 -4.23 9.16 -5.21
CA ARG A 57 -3.82 7.76 -5.11
C ARG A 57 -4.16 7.23 -3.72
N SER A 58 -4.80 6.07 -3.66
CA SER A 58 -5.12 5.41 -2.40
C SER A 58 -3.88 4.74 -1.82
N VAL A 59 -3.78 4.63 -0.48
CA VAL A 59 -2.72 3.87 0.21
C VAL A 59 -2.62 2.42 -0.32
N ALA A 60 -3.75 1.85 -0.77
CA ALA A 60 -3.83 0.51 -1.33
C ALA A 60 -3.16 0.35 -2.72
N GLN A 61 -2.72 1.44 -3.35
CA GLN A 61 -2.06 1.43 -4.66
C GLN A 61 -0.54 1.61 -4.55
N LEU A 62 0.00 1.77 -3.34
CA LEU A 62 1.44 1.87 -3.13
C LEU A 62 2.11 0.52 -3.37
N SER A 63 3.23 0.54 -4.07
CA SER A 63 4.12 -0.62 -4.18
C SER A 63 4.73 -0.97 -2.81
N ILE A 64 5.18 -2.21 -2.67
CA ILE A 64 5.84 -2.68 -1.43
C ILE A 64 7.10 -1.86 -1.10
N VAL A 65 7.83 -1.43 -2.14
CA VAL A 65 9.04 -0.63 -1.98
C VAL A 65 8.70 0.77 -1.49
N GLU A 66 7.69 1.41 -2.06
CA GLU A 66 7.22 2.73 -1.61
C GLU A 66 6.70 2.67 -0.17
N PHE A 67 5.98 1.60 0.19
CA PHE A 67 5.51 1.39 1.55
C PHE A 67 6.66 1.29 2.56
N LEU A 68 7.70 0.51 2.25
CA LEU A 68 8.90 0.43 3.09
C LEU A 68 9.63 1.77 3.22
N LEU A 69 9.71 2.53 2.12
CA LEU A 69 10.34 3.84 2.10
C LEU A 69 9.59 4.85 3.00
N VAL A 70 8.26 4.86 2.92
CA VAL A 70 7.40 5.70 3.79
C VAL A 70 7.61 5.37 5.27
N ILE A 71 7.70 4.10 5.63
CA ILE A 71 7.98 3.68 7.02
C ILE A 71 9.35 4.18 7.48
N ALA A 72 10.39 3.99 6.66
CA ALA A 72 11.75 4.42 6.99
C ALA A 72 11.82 5.94 7.23
N ILE A 73 11.16 6.73 6.38
CA ILE A 73 11.08 8.18 6.53
C ILE A 73 10.28 8.56 7.77
N GLY A 74 9.16 7.86 8.03
CA GLY A 74 8.36 8.07 9.23
C GLY A 74 9.19 7.99 10.52
N SER A 75 10.13 7.03 10.58
CA SER A 75 11.09 6.93 11.68
C SER A 75 12.00 8.16 11.77
N ALA A 76 12.63 8.56 10.66
CA ALA A 76 13.54 9.70 10.63
C ALA A 76 12.84 11.05 10.94
N VAL A 77 11.58 11.20 10.52
CA VAL A 77 10.75 12.37 10.85
C VAL A 77 10.37 12.36 12.33
N GLY A 78 10.05 11.19 12.88
CA GLY A 78 9.83 11.03 14.33
C GLY A 78 11.01 11.55 15.15
N ASP A 79 12.24 11.24 14.73
CA ASP A 79 13.43 11.75 15.41
C ASP A 79 13.48 13.29 15.41
N SER A 80 13.14 13.94 14.30
CA SER A 80 13.10 15.41 14.22
C SER A 80 12.01 16.07 15.06
N LEU A 81 11.00 15.30 15.49
CA LEU A 81 9.93 15.77 16.37
C LEU A 81 10.33 15.62 17.84
N PHE A 82 10.97 14.51 18.23
CA PHE A 82 11.25 14.20 19.62
C PHE A 82 12.64 14.63 20.11
N TYR A 83 13.61 14.77 19.21
CA TYR A 83 14.96 15.18 19.59
C TYR A 83 15.17 16.67 19.23
N PRO A 84 15.38 17.56 20.23
CA PRO A 84 15.59 18.99 20.00
C PRO A 84 16.78 19.26 19.07
N ASP A 85 17.83 18.45 19.22
CA ASP A 85 19.10 18.58 18.50
C ASP A 85 19.01 18.22 17.02
N VAL A 86 17.93 17.55 16.61
CA VAL A 86 17.69 17.19 15.22
C VAL A 86 16.90 18.33 14.56
N PRO A 87 17.46 19.03 13.56
CA PRO A 87 16.73 20.11 12.89
C PRO A 87 15.54 19.57 12.09
N LEU A 88 14.49 20.38 11.96
CA LEU A 88 13.28 20.00 11.20
C LEU A 88 13.51 20.02 9.68
N LEU A 89 14.42 20.88 9.21
CA LEU A 89 14.62 21.15 7.79
C LEU A 89 15.15 19.94 7.00
N PRO A 90 16.12 19.15 7.49
CA PRO A 90 16.52 17.89 6.88
C PRO A 90 15.38 16.87 6.78
N ALA A 91 14.51 16.77 7.79
CA ALA A 91 13.36 15.87 7.76
C ALA A 91 12.35 16.29 6.69
N MET A 92 12.05 17.60 6.59
CA MET A 92 11.21 18.15 5.53
C MET A 92 11.81 17.91 4.13
N ALA A 93 13.12 18.13 3.97
CA ALA A 93 13.82 17.88 2.72
C ALA A 93 13.80 16.39 2.32
N ALA A 94 13.94 15.47 3.28
CA ALA A 94 13.85 14.04 3.04
C ALA A 94 12.45 13.63 2.55
N ILE A 95 11.39 14.11 3.20
CA ILE A 95 10.00 13.90 2.75
C ILE A 95 9.82 14.46 1.33
N PHE A 96 10.29 15.69 1.09
CA PHE A 96 10.16 16.34 -0.21
C PHE A 96 10.81 15.53 -1.33
N LEU A 97 12.06 15.11 -1.12
CA LEU A 97 12.83 14.35 -2.10
C LEU A 97 12.14 13.03 -2.43
N VAL A 98 11.58 12.36 -1.43
CA VAL A 98 10.87 11.08 -1.65
C VAL A 98 9.60 11.30 -2.46
N VAL A 99 8.83 12.35 -2.15
CA VAL A 99 7.65 12.72 -2.96
C VAL A 99 8.04 13.04 -4.40
N VAL A 100 9.13 13.79 -4.60
CA VAL A 100 9.65 14.12 -5.92
C VAL A 100 10.11 12.86 -6.67
N PHE A 101 10.84 11.97 -6.02
CA PHE A 101 11.30 10.73 -6.63
C PHE A 101 10.13 9.81 -6.99
N ASN A 102 9.15 9.63 -6.11
CA ASN A 102 7.95 8.84 -6.44
C ASN A 102 7.24 9.43 -7.66
N LYS A 103 7.07 10.75 -7.72
CA LYS A 103 6.44 11.42 -8.87
C LYS A 103 7.26 11.30 -10.16
N LEU A 104 8.60 11.27 -10.06
CA LEU A 104 9.48 11.04 -11.21
C LEU A 104 9.37 9.60 -11.69
N VAL A 105 9.39 8.63 -10.78
CA VAL A 105 9.21 7.21 -11.08
C VAL A 105 7.87 6.98 -11.77
N ASP A 106 6.78 7.55 -11.24
CA ASP A 106 5.45 7.51 -11.85
C ASP A 106 5.45 8.05 -13.29
N GLN A 107 6.08 9.20 -13.52
CA GLN A 107 6.18 9.76 -14.87
C GLN A 107 7.05 8.93 -15.82
N LEU A 108 8.08 8.26 -15.30
CA LEU A 108 8.94 7.38 -16.08
C LEU A 108 8.21 6.08 -16.46
N ILE A 109 7.42 5.53 -15.53
CA ILE A 109 6.54 4.38 -15.76
C ILE A 109 5.55 4.71 -16.88
N LEU A 110 4.87 5.86 -16.81
CA LEU A 110 3.92 6.31 -17.85
C LEU A 110 4.54 6.48 -19.24
N ARG A 111 5.87 6.65 -19.35
CA ARG A 111 6.56 6.79 -20.63
C ARG A 111 7.13 5.49 -21.18
N SER A 112 7.18 4.42 -20.39
CA SER A 112 7.83 3.17 -20.81
C SER A 112 7.15 1.93 -20.27
N ASP A 113 6.61 1.12 -21.18
CA ASP A 113 6.06 -0.21 -20.87
C ASP A 113 7.12 -1.16 -20.30
N ARG A 114 8.40 -0.93 -20.60
CA ARG A 114 9.51 -1.72 -20.03
C ARG A 114 9.72 -1.37 -18.56
N LEU A 115 9.71 -0.08 -18.21
CA LEU A 115 9.84 0.35 -16.82
C LEU A 115 8.61 -0.05 -16.01
N THR A 116 7.42 0.08 -16.59
CA THR A 116 6.16 -0.44 -16.02
C THR A 116 6.31 -1.92 -15.67
N ARG A 117 6.76 -2.77 -16.62
CA ARG A 117 6.95 -4.21 -16.36
C ARG A 117 8.02 -4.54 -15.33
N ILE A 118 9.07 -3.73 -15.20
CA ILE A 118 10.17 -3.98 -14.26
C ILE A 118 9.81 -3.49 -12.85
N LEU A 119 9.19 -2.32 -12.73
CA LEU A 119 8.94 -1.64 -11.46
C LEU A 119 7.59 -2.00 -10.86
N GLU A 120 6.53 -1.97 -11.68
CA GLU A 120 5.19 -2.33 -11.22
C GLU A 120 4.94 -3.82 -11.40
N GLY A 121 5.47 -4.42 -12.49
CA GLY A 121 5.20 -5.80 -12.87
C GLY A 121 4.25 -5.88 -14.07
N ALA A 122 4.07 -7.07 -14.63
CA ALA A 122 3.12 -7.29 -15.72
C ALA A 122 1.83 -7.91 -15.17
N PRO A 123 0.63 -7.37 -15.48
CA PRO A 123 -0.60 -8.08 -15.20
C PRO A 123 -0.59 -9.44 -15.89
N GLN A 124 -1.16 -10.46 -15.24
CA GLN A 124 -1.18 -11.83 -15.76
C GLN A 124 -2.60 -12.37 -15.79
N ILE A 125 -3.05 -12.81 -16.97
CA ILE A 125 -4.31 -13.54 -17.09
C ILE A 125 -4.13 -14.93 -16.45
N VAL A 126 -4.85 -15.17 -15.36
CA VAL A 126 -4.80 -16.41 -14.58
C VAL A 126 -6.02 -17.32 -14.79
N VAL A 127 -7.12 -16.78 -15.31
CA VAL A 127 -8.31 -17.54 -15.75
C VAL A 127 -8.79 -17.02 -17.10
N THR A 128 -9.14 -17.93 -18.00
CA THR A 128 -9.75 -17.61 -19.31
C THR A 128 -10.91 -18.56 -19.55
N ASP A 129 -12.12 -18.04 -19.74
CA ASP A 129 -13.35 -18.78 -20.01
C ASP A 129 -13.54 -20.00 -19.08
N GLY A 130 -13.36 -19.78 -17.78
CA GLY A 130 -13.46 -20.80 -16.74
C GLY A 130 -12.24 -21.72 -16.58
N GLU A 131 -11.25 -21.65 -17.46
CA GLU A 131 -10.02 -22.46 -17.37
C GLU A 131 -8.91 -21.74 -16.58
N MET A 132 -8.34 -22.43 -15.58
CA MET A 132 -7.23 -21.91 -14.77
C MET A 132 -5.87 -22.15 -15.43
N HIS A 133 -5.06 -21.10 -15.48
CA HIS A 133 -3.67 -21.17 -15.94
C HIS A 133 -2.71 -21.48 -14.77
N ASP A 134 -2.69 -22.72 -14.30
CA ASP A 134 -1.90 -23.16 -13.14
C ASP A 134 -0.41 -22.80 -13.20
N GLN A 135 0.18 -22.85 -14.40
CA GLN A 135 1.59 -22.51 -14.58
C GLN A 135 1.85 -21.03 -14.27
N LYS A 136 0.91 -20.14 -14.61
CA LYS A 136 1.01 -18.70 -14.33
C LYS A 136 0.81 -18.42 -12.85
N LEU A 137 -0.14 -19.10 -12.20
CA LEU A 137 -0.35 -19.03 -10.75
C LEU A 137 0.92 -19.41 -9.97
N LYS A 138 1.56 -20.54 -10.34
CA LYS A 138 2.83 -20.98 -9.74
C LYS A 138 3.96 -19.97 -9.92
N LYS A 139 4.09 -19.38 -11.11
CA LYS A 139 5.09 -18.34 -11.38
C LYS A 139 4.90 -17.10 -10.53
N GLN A 140 3.66 -16.78 -10.17
CA GLN A 140 3.29 -15.64 -9.32
C GLN A 140 3.23 -16.00 -7.83
N GLY A 141 3.57 -17.24 -7.45
CA GLY A 141 3.52 -17.67 -6.05
C GLY A 141 2.11 -17.79 -5.46
N ILE A 142 1.06 -17.75 -6.29
CA ILE A 142 -0.33 -17.80 -5.85
C ILE A 142 -0.83 -19.24 -5.87
N SER A 143 -1.41 -19.67 -4.75
CA SER A 143 -2.06 -20.99 -4.66
C SER A 143 -3.46 -20.97 -5.27
N ARG A 144 -3.97 -22.13 -5.73
CA ARG A 144 -5.38 -22.25 -6.18
C ARG A 144 -6.36 -21.79 -5.10
N SER A 145 -6.09 -22.13 -3.83
CA SER A 145 -6.91 -21.74 -2.68
C SER A 145 -6.98 -20.22 -2.52
N GLU A 146 -5.87 -19.52 -2.74
CA GLU A 146 -5.81 -18.06 -2.71
C GLU A 146 -6.56 -17.45 -3.90
N LEU A 147 -6.42 -18.00 -5.12
CA LEU A 147 -7.22 -17.56 -6.26
C LEU A 147 -8.72 -17.68 -5.97
N PHE A 148 -9.18 -18.81 -5.44
CA PHE A 148 -10.58 -19.00 -5.08
C PHE A 148 -11.03 -18.07 -3.96
N MET A 149 -10.16 -17.75 -2.99
CA MET A 149 -10.45 -16.75 -1.97
C MET A 149 -10.69 -15.38 -2.61
N LYS A 150 -9.81 -14.96 -3.52
CA LYS A 150 -9.93 -13.68 -4.24
C LYS A 150 -11.17 -13.63 -5.15
N LEU A 151 -11.52 -14.73 -5.82
CA LEU A 151 -12.75 -14.85 -6.61
C LEU A 151 -14.00 -14.68 -5.73
N ARG A 152 -14.03 -15.33 -4.55
CA ARG A 152 -15.13 -15.17 -3.59
C ARG A 152 -15.26 -13.76 -3.05
N ASP A 153 -14.14 -13.07 -2.81
CA ASP A 153 -14.12 -11.66 -2.40
C ASP A 153 -14.76 -10.75 -3.48
N LYS A 154 -14.68 -11.16 -4.76
CA LYS A 154 -15.38 -10.52 -5.88
C LYS A 154 -16.81 -11.02 -6.10
N GLY A 155 -17.33 -11.87 -5.22
CA GLY A 155 -18.68 -12.42 -5.32
C GLY A 155 -18.85 -13.54 -6.35
N VAL A 156 -17.77 -14.09 -6.88
CA VAL A 156 -17.82 -15.22 -7.82
C VAL A 156 -17.90 -16.53 -7.06
N THR A 157 -18.95 -17.31 -7.33
CA THR A 157 -19.20 -18.61 -6.70
C THR A 157 -18.72 -19.78 -7.54
N ASP A 158 -18.75 -19.65 -8.86
CA ASP A 158 -18.29 -20.66 -9.81
C ASP A 158 -17.26 -20.05 -10.76
N ILE A 159 -16.16 -20.77 -10.98
CA ILE A 159 -15.11 -20.32 -11.89
C ILE A 159 -15.58 -20.35 -13.34
N SER A 160 -16.53 -21.21 -13.70
CA SER A 160 -17.11 -21.27 -15.04
C SER A 160 -17.84 -19.98 -15.45
N ASP A 161 -18.23 -19.14 -14.49
CA ASP A 161 -18.83 -17.83 -14.77
C ASP A 161 -17.77 -16.77 -15.14
N VAL A 162 -16.49 -17.07 -14.97
CA VAL A 162 -15.36 -16.15 -15.20
C VAL A 162 -14.91 -16.21 -16.65
N ARG A 163 -15.12 -15.11 -17.38
CA ARG A 163 -14.55 -14.93 -18.73
C ARG A 163 -13.06 -14.62 -18.65
N PHE A 164 -12.67 -13.68 -17.80
CA PHE A 164 -11.26 -13.35 -17.56
C PHE A 164 -11.03 -13.06 -16.09
N ALA A 165 -9.95 -13.62 -15.52
CA ALA A 165 -9.39 -13.11 -14.28
C ALA A 165 -7.95 -12.69 -14.52
N VAL A 166 -7.65 -11.43 -14.20
CA VAL A 166 -6.33 -10.82 -14.33
C VAL A 166 -5.79 -10.59 -12.93
N LEU A 167 -4.62 -11.16 -12.66
CA LEU A 167 -3.86 -10.85 -11.47
C LEU A 167 -3.03 -9.61 -11.75
N GLU A 168 -3.36 -8.53 -11.05
CA GLU A 168 -2.61 -7.28 -11.10
C GLU A 168 -1.30 -7.41 -10.30
N PRO A 169 -0.27 -6.62 -10.60
CA PRO A 169 1.01 -6.74 -9.92
C PRO A 169 1.00 -6.40 -8.42
N ASN A 170 0.03 -5.59 -7.98
CA ASN A 170 -0.23 -5.33 -6.56
C ASN A 170 -0.97 -6.49 -5.86
N GLY A 171 -1.18 -7.62 -6.54
CA GLY A 171 -1.85 -8.81 -6.03
C GLY A 171 -3.38 -8.72 -6.02
N VAL A 172 -3.96 -7.63 -6.53
CA VAL A 172 -5.42 -7.50 -6.69
C VAL A 172 -5.88 -8.38 -7.85
N LEU A 173 -7.03 -9.04 -7.68
CA LEU A 173 -7.67 -9.81 -8.75
C LEU A 173 -8.76 -8.96 -9.41
N SER A 174 -8.59 -8.69 -10.70
CA SER A 174 -9.61 -8.11 -11.57
C SER A 174 -10.38 -9.24 -12.23
N VAL A 175 -11.72 -9.26 -12.10
CA VAL A 175 -12.56 -10.35 -12.58
C VAL A 175 -13.63 -9.82 -13.51
N LEU A 176 -13.72 -10.39 -14.70
CA LEU A 176 -14.79 -10.16 -15.66
C LEU A 176 -15.56 -11.47 -15.81
N THR A 177 -16.85 -11.43 -15.49
CA THR A 177 -17.76 -12.56 -15.68
C THR A 177 -18.45 -12.48 -17.03
N HIS A 178 -18.96 -13.62 -17.50
CA HIS A 178 -19.85 -13.64 -18.65
C HIS A 178 -21.12 -12.84 -18.31
N THR A 179 -21.22 -11.61 -18.81
CA THR A 179 -22.45 -10.82 -18.69
C THR A 179 -23.51 -11.47 -19.57
N ARG A 180 -24.71 -11.71 -19.03
CA ARG A 180 -25.84 -12.38 -19.70
C ARG A 180 -26.26 -11.75 -21.05
N LYS A 181 -25.74 -10.59 -21.44
CA LYS A 181 -25.99 -9.92 -22.74
C LYS A 181 -24.78 -9.09 -23.18
N GLU A 182 -24.30 -9.35 -24.39
CA GLU A 182 -23.36 -8.55 -25.20
C GLU A 182 -23.85 -7.14 -25.59
N GLN A 183 -24.71 -6.45 -24.81
CA GLN A 183 -25.38 -5.25 -25.32
C GLN A 183 -25.40 -4.09 -24.33
N ALA A 184 -24.44 -3.17 -24.47
CA ALA A 184 -24.72 -1.77 -24.76
C ALA A 184 -23.40 -1.05 -25.07
N ALA A 185 -23.28 -0.59 -26.31
CA ALA A 185 -22.15 0.18 -26.82
C ALA A 185 -21.82 1.38 -25.93
N GLY A 186 -20.57 1.49 -25.51
CA GLY A 186 -20.02 2.63 -24.82
C GLY A 186 -18.63 2.28 -24.33
N LEU A 187 -17.61 2.95 -24.90
CA LEU A 187 -16.17 2.90 -24.56
C LEU A 187 -15.86 1.92 -23.41
N GLY A 188 -15.69 0.64 -23.77
CA GLY A 188 -15.45 -0.41 -22.79
C GLY A 188 -14.23 -0.05 -21.94
N LEU A 189 -14.31 -0.25 -20.64
CA LEU A 189 -13.19 -0.08 -19.69
C LEU A 189 -11.99 -1.00 -20.01
N PHE A 190 -12.13 -1.88 -21.00
CA PHE A 190 -11.07 -2.73 -21.53
C PHE A 190 -10.33 -2.01 -22.65
N HIS A 191 -9.31 -1.24 -22.28
CA HIS A 191 -8.10 -1.17 -23.09
C HIS A 191 -7.13 -2.18 -22.50
N PRO A 192 -6.78 -3.28 -23.20
CA PRO A 192 -5.78 -4.21 -22.70
C PRO A 192 -4.48 -3.41 -22.46
N PRO A 193 -3.92 -3.42 -21.24
CA PRO A 193 -2.68 -2.69 -20.96
C PRO A 193 -1.59 -3.28 -21.85
N ALA A 194 -0.99 -2.45 -22.72
CA ALA A 194 -0.02 -2.79 -23.79
C ALA A 194 0.57 -4.22 -23.73
N ILE A 195 -0.24 -5.22 -24.04
CA ILE A 195 0.21 -6.60 -24.15
C ILE A 195 0.93 -6.65 -25.50
N PRO A 196 2.21 -7.08 -25.57
CA PRO A 196 2.86 -7.26 -26.86
C PRO A 196 1.96 -8.11 -27.76
N HIS A 197 1.67 -7.65 -28.97
CA HIS A 197 0.71 -8.33 -29.86
C HIS A 197 0.97 -9.83 -30.02
N ALA A 198 2.22 -10.27 -29.87
CA ALA A 198 2.65 -11.66 -29.89
C ALA A 198 2.06 -12.55 -28.77
N GLU A 199 1.57 -11.98 -27.67
CA GLU A 199 1.03 -12.71 -26.51
C GLU A 199 -0.51 -12.68 -26.43
N LEU A 200 -1.17 -11.93 -27.31
CA LEU A 200 -2.63 -11.92 -27.38
C LEU A 200 -3.16 -13.22 -28.00
N PRO A 201 -4.23 -13.82 -27.47
CA PRO A 201 -4.98 -14.88 -28.16
C PRO A 201 -5.40 -14.47 -29.59
N GLU A 202 -5.44 -15.41 -30.54
CA GLU A 202 -5.69 -15.11 -31.96
C GLU A 202 -7.05 -14.42 -32.22
N ASP A 203 -8.07 -14.83 -31.47
CA ASP A 203 -9.43 -14.29 -31.50
C ASP A 203 -9.46 -12.80 -31.12
N VAL A 204 -8.62 -12.40 -30.14
CA VAL A 204 -8.51 -10.99 -29.71
C VAL A 204 -7.76 -10.17 -30.75
N ARG A 205 -6.68 -10.70 -31.37
CA ARG A 205 -5.94 -9.98 -32.43
C ARG A 205 -6.85 -9.64 -33.62
N LYS A 206 -7.63 -10.62 -34.09
CA LYS A 206 -8.56 -10.43 -35.21
C LYS A 206 -9.67 -9.41 -34.94
N SER A 207 -9.97 -9.14 -33.68
CA SER A 207 -10.99 -8.14 -33.29
C SER A 207 -10.45 -6.71 -33.18
N LEU A 208 -9.13 -6.54 -33.11
CA LEU A 208 -8.45 -5.24 -32.95
C LEU A 208 -7.90 -4.70 -34.28
N ASP A 209 -7.64 -5.57 -35.25
CA ASP A 209 -7.27 -5.20 -36.63
C ASP A 209 -8.53 -4.85 -37.46
N LEU A 210 -9.14 -3.70 -37.16
CA LEU A 210 -10.19 -3.09 -38.00
C LEU A 210 -9.70 -2.85 -39.44
#